data_AF-A0A957U9H7-F1
#
_entry.id   AF-A0A957U9H7-F1
#
_cell.length_a   1.000
_cell.length_b   1.000
_cell.length_c   1.000
_cell.angle_alpha   90.00
_cell.angle_beta   90.00
_cell.angle_gamma   90.00
#
_symmetry.space_group_name_H-M   'P 1'
#
loop_
_entity.id
_entity.type
_entity.pdbx_description
1 polymer ?
#
loop_
_entity_poly.entity_id
_entity_poly.type
_entity_poly.pdbx_seq_one_letter_code
_entity_poly.pdbx_strand_id
1 'polypeptide(L)'
;MADTPAPARVRFAPSPTGFLHLGGLRTALFDWLFAHHTGGQFILRIEDTDQKRYNPESLQDLMRGLRWLGLEWDEGPDIGGPYAPYIQSERKETYGRYADWLVENGHAYRCYTTAEELEELRARNLPYDRRHRTLTPEQRAAFEAEGRPSVVRFAAPLTGTTTVHDVIRGDITVENTSVVDPVLLKSDGLPTYHLAVVVDDHLM
;
A
#
# COMPACT_ATOMS: atom_id res chain seq x y z
N MET A 1 -13.41 26.88 -0.58
CA MET A 1 -12.19 26.05 -0.65
C MET A 1 -12.17 25.28 0.65
N ALA A 2 -12.14 23.94 0.59
CA ALA A 2 -12.08 23.13 1.80
C ALA A 2 -10.86 23.53 2.64
N ASP A 3 -10.97 23.43 3.96
CA ASP A 3 -9.92 23.73 4.93
C ASP A 3 -8.73 22.80 4.67
N THR A 4 -7.77 23.27 3.86
CA THR A 4 -6.57 22.50 3.55
C THR A 4 -5.71 22.44 4.81
N PRO A 5 -5.35 21.25 5.32
CA PRO A 5 -4.53 21.13 6.51
C PRO A 5 -3.21 21.90 6.34
N ALA A 6 -2.94 22.81 7.26
CA ALA A 6 -1.71 23.59 7.31
C ALA A 6 -1.12 23.50 8.72
N PRO A 7 0.18 23.17 8.87
CA PRO A 7 1.12 22.81 7.80
C PRO A 7 0.84 21.43 7.18
N ALA A 8 0.95 21.29 5.86
CA ALA A 8 0.65 20.03 5.16
C ALA A 8 1.85 19.07 5.20
N ARG A 9 1.62 17.81 5.58
CA ARG A 9 2.58 16.71 5.41
C ARG A 9 2.20 15.91 4.17
N VAL A 10 3.08 15.86 3.19
CA VAL A 10 2.88 15.13 1.93
C VAL A 10 4.11 14.28 1.62
N ARG A 11 3.93 13.30 0.73
CA ARG A 11 4.96 12.34 0.38
C ARG A 11 4.96 12.03 -1.10
N PHE A 12 6.16 11.91 -1.66
CA PHE A 12 6.40 11.22 -2.91
C PHE A 12 6.84 9.78 -2.60
N ALA A 13 6.07 8.81 -3.11
CA ALA A 13 6.21 7.39 -2.76
C ALA A 13 6.52 6.50 -3.98
N PRO A 14 7.72 6.59 -4.59
CA PRO A 14 8.04 5.83 -5.79
C PRO A 14 8.41 4.36 -5.48
N SER A 15 8.03 3.46 -6.40
CA SER A 15 8.61 2.12 -6.49
C SER A 15 9.86 2.14 -7.37
N PRO A 16 11.03 1.67 -6.91
CA PRO A 16 12.28 1.70 -7.67
C PRO A 16 12.35 0.56 -8.71
N THR A 17 11.49 0.63 -9.73
CA THR A 17 11.38 -0.41 -10.78
C THR A 17 11.91 0.02 -12.14
N GLY A 18 12.50 1.21 -12.23
CA GLY A 18 13.00 1.81 -13.47
C GLY A 18 13.19 3.32 -13.32
N PHE A 19 13.37 4.00 -14.45
CA PHE A 19 13.60 5.44 -14.47
C PHE A 19 12.37 6.24 -13.99
N LEU A 20 12.64 7.38 -13.34
CA LEU A 20 11.61 8.34 -12.99
C LEU A 20 10.96 8.90 -14.27
N HIS A 21 9.70 8.54 -14.50
CA HIS A 21 8.94 9.06 -15.63
C HIS A 21 8.38 10.46 -15.33
N LEU A 22 8.09 11.23 -16.38
CA LEU A 22 7.62 12.62 -16.26
C LEU A 22 6.34 12.76 -15.41
N GLY A 23 5.45 11.77 -15.48
CA GLY A 23 4.26 11.72 -14.63
C GLY A 23 4.58 11.66 -13.13
N GLY A 24 5.57 10.86 -12.74
CA GLY A 24 6.01 10.73 -11.34
C GLY A 24 6.71 12.00 -10.88
N LEU A 25 7.53 12.59 -11.75
CA LEU A 25 8.17 13.88 -11.47
C LEU A 25 7.13 14.99 -11.24
N ARG A 26 6.07 15.04 -12.06
CA ARG A 26 4.99 16.02 -11.87
C ARG A 26 4.32 15.85 -10.49
N THR A 27 4.09 14.63 -10.04
CA THR A 27 3.54 14.36 -8.70
C THR A 27 4.49 14.85 -7.62
N ALA A 28 5.78 14.48 -7.68
CA ALA A 28 6.79 14.94 -6.72
C ALA A 28 6.86 16.48 -6.65
N LEU A 29 6.81 17.15 -7.80
CA LEU A 29 6.82 18.61 -7.87
C LEU A 29 5.58 19.23 -7.21
N PHE A 30 4.38 18.66 -7.40
CA PHE A 30 3.16 19.17 -6.77
C PHE A 30 3.17 18.97 -5.26
N ASP A 31 3.60 17.80 -4.78
CA ASP A 31 3.76 17.55 -3.34
C ASP A 31 4.77 18.53 -2.74
N TRP A 32 5.94 18.69 -3.37
CA TRP A 32 6.98 19.62 -2.92
C TRP A 32 6.46 21.06 -2.85
N LEU A 33 5.82 21.56 -3.92
CA LEU A 33 5.27 22.92 -3.97
C LEU A 33 4.21 23.14 -2.91
N PHE A 34 3.36 22.14 -2.67
CA PHE A 34 2.27 22.22 -1.70
C PHE A 34 2.78 22.22 -0.26
N ALA A 35 3.77 21.37 0.07
CA ALA A 35 4.46 21.42 1.34
C ALA A 35 5.08 22.81 1.59
N HIS A 36 5.83 23.33 0.63
CA HIS A 36 6.49 24.63 0.74
C HIS A 36 5.49 25.79 0.89
N HIS A 37 4.41 25.77 0.09
CA HIS A 37 3.38 26.80 0.15
C HIS A 37 2.67 26.86 1.50
N THR A 38 2.51 25.72 2.17
CA THR A 38 1.82 25.61 3.47
C THR A 38 2.78 25.67 4.67
N GLY A 39 4.09 25.80 4.43
CA GLY A 39 5.11 25.71 5.49
C GLY A 39 5.18 24.32 6.15
N GLY A 40 4.80 23.28 5.40
CA GLY A 40 4.80 21.88 5.83
C GLY A 40 6.01 21.09 5.36
N GLN A 41 5.83 19.78 5.16
CA GLN A 41 6.94 18.85 4.93
C GLN A 41 6.70 17.96 3.71
N PHE A 42 7.77 17.77 2.94
CA PHE A 42 7.84 16.88 1.79
C PHE A 42 8.70 15.65 2.11
N ILE A 43 8.09 14.47 2.08
CA ILE A 43 8.68 13.21 2.52
C ILE A 43 8.99 12.33 1.31
N LEU A 44 10.16 11.69 1.29
CA LEU A 44 10.49 10.63 0.32
C LEU A 44 10.36 9.25 0.98
N ARG A 45 9.39 8.44 0.54
CA ARG A 45 9.21 7.05 1.01
C ARG A 45 9.40 6.06 -0.13
N ILE A 46 10.22 5.04 0.05
CA ILE A 46 10.52 4.07 -1.02
C ILE A 46 9.62 2.85 -0.90
N GLU A 47 8.81 2.62 -1.93
CA GLU A 47 7.86 1.50 -1.99
C GLU A 47 8.47 0.30 -2.75
N ASP A 48 9.39 -0.41 -2.09
CA ASP A 48 10.17 -1.53 -2.63
C ASP A 48 9.60 -2.92 -2.31
N THR A 49 8.31 -3.01 -1.98
CA THR A 49 7.66 -4.27 -1.55
C THR A 49 7.59 -5.34 -2.64
N ASP A 50 7.74 -4.93 -3.92
CA ASP A 50 7.89 -5.83 -5.07
C ASP A 50 9.36 -6.11 -5.38
N GLN A 51 9.91 -7.06 -4.64
CA GLN A 51 11.31 -7.48 -4.75
C GLN A 51 11.69 -8.06 -6.12
N LYS A 52 10.72 -8.51 -6.94
CA LYS A 52 11.01 -9.03 -8.29
C LYS A 52 11.32 -7.92 -9.28
N ARG A 53 10.76 -6.74 -9.07
CA ARG A 53 10.95 -5.56 -9.94
C ARG A 53 11.93 -4.54 -9.35
N TYR A 54 12.43 -4.77 -8.14
CA TYR A 54 13.34 -3.87 -7.46
C TYR A 54 14.66 -3.70 -8.24
N ASN A 55 15.06 -2.45 -8.44
CA ASN A 55 16.35 -2.08 -9.01
C ASN A 55 17.03 -1.00 -8.12
N PRO A 56 18.15 -1.33 -7.44
CA PRO A 56 18.85 -0.39 -6.56
C PRO A 56 19.45 0.81 -7.31
N GLU A 57 19.86 0.65 -8.58
CA GLU A 57 20.36 1.75 -9.40
C GLU A 57 19.23 2.75 -9.70
N SER A 58 18.02 2.25 -9.94
CA SER A 58 16.84 3.10 -10.16
C SER A 58 16.51 3.97 -8.94
N LEU A 59 16.70 3.47 -7.73
CA LEU A 59 16.52 4.26 -6.51
C LEU A 59 17.54 5.42 -6.45
N GLN A 60 18.82 5.12 -6.69
CA GLN A 60 19.87 6.14 -6.68
C GLN A 60 19.66 7.19 -7.77
N ASP A 61 19.30 6.77 -8.98
CA ASP A 61 19.00 7.64 -10.11
C ASP A 61 17.82 8.58 -9.81
N LEU A 62 16.76 8.04 -9.19
CA LEU A 62 15.59 8.81 -8.76
C LEU A 62 15.99 9.90 -7.75
N MET A 63 16.73 9.52 -6.71
CA MET A 63 17.16 10.46 -5.66
C MET A 63 18.07 11.55 -6.22
N ARG A 64 19.01 11.20 -7.10
CA ARG A 64 19.86 12.18 -7.80
C ARG A 64 19.05 13.10 -8.71
N GLY A 65 18.06 12.56 -9.43
CA GLY A 65 17.20 13.33 -10.33
C GLY A 65 16.35 14.37 -9.60
N LEU A 66 15.76 13.99 -8.46
CA LEU A 66 14.99 14.91 -7.61
C LEU A 66 15.88 16.04 -7.06
N ARG A 67 17.06 15.72 -6.54
CA ARG A 67 18.04 16.72 -6.07
C ARG A 67 18.54 17.64 -7.17
N TRP A 68 18.82 17.11 -8.36
CA TRP A 68 19.23 17.91 -9.51
C TRP A 68 18.17 18.95 -9.89
N LEU A 69 16.89 18.66 -9.68
CA LEU A 69 15.77 19.58 -9.88
C LEU A 69 15.51 20.52 -8.69
N GLY A 70 16.28 20.40 -7.60
CA GLY A 70 16.10 21.18 -6.38
C GLY A 70 14.95 20.71 -5.49
N LEU A 71 14.42 19.50 -5.71
CA LEU A 71 13.34 18.91 -4.91
C LEU A 71 13.93 18.14 -3.72
N GLU A 72 14.45 18.88 -2.75
CA GLU A 72 14.92 18.31 -1.48
C GLU A 72 13.73 17.85 -0.63
N TRP A 73 13.87 16.71 0.05
CA TRP A 73 12.92 16.18 1.02
C TRP A 73 13.35 16.49 2.45
N ASP A 74 12.38 16.68 3.33
CA ASP A 74 12.58 16.96 4.76
C ASP A 74 12.78 15.67 5.58
N GLU A 75 12.27 14.56 5.06
CA GLU A 75 12.37 13.22 5.64
C GLU A 75 12.56 12.20 4.52
N GLY A 76 13.43 11.21 4.72
CA GLY A 76 13.67 10.21 3.68
C GLY A 76 14.72 9.15 4.00
N PRO A 77 15.00 8.23 3.06
CA PRO A 77 15.83 7.05 3.31
C PRO A 77 17.29 7.37 3.67
N ASP A 78 17.84 8.48 3.18
CA ASP A 78 19.25 8.85 3.38
C ASP A 78 19.48 9.94 4.44
N ILE A 79 18.48 10.77 4.71
CA ILE A 79 18.55 11.82 5.74
C ILE A 79 17.85 11.44 7.05
N GLY A 80 17.09 10.34 7.05
CA GLY A 80 16.30 9.90 8.18
C GLY A 80 15.10 10.80 8.45
N GLY A 81 14.68 10.84 9.72
CA GLY A 81 13.49 11.55 10.17
C GLY A 81 12.82 10.81 11.34
N PRO A 82 11.84 11.44 12.01
CA PRO A 82 11.21 10.88 13.20
C PRO A 82 10.40 9.60 12.95
N TYR A 83 10.03 9.31 11.69
CA TYR A 83 9.21 8.16 11.32
C TYR A 83 9.98 7.08 10.55
N ALA A 84 11.31 7.13 10.61
CA ALA A 84 12.18 6.12 10.03
C ALA A 84 11.79 4.69 10.49
N PRO A 85 12.01 3.66 9.65
CA PRO A 85 12.64 3.73 8.33
C PRO A 85 11.68 4.20 7.23
N TYR A 86 12.23 4.78 6.16
CA TYR A 86 11.48 5.29 4.99
C TYR A 86 11.52 4.33 3.79
N ILE A 87 11.96 3.09 3.99
CA ILE A 87 11.97 2.02 3.00
C ILE A 87 10.99 0.94 3.47
N GLN A 88 10.01 0.58 2.64
CA GLN A 88 8.92 -0.30 3.07
C GLN A 88 9.38 -1.73 3.39
N SER A 89 10.36 -2.28 2.67
CA SER A 89 10.90 -3.61 2.98
C SER A 89 11.48 -3.72 4.40
N GLU A 90 11.93 -2.61 4.99
CA GLU A 90 12.46 -2.52 6.35
C GLU A 90 11.36 -2.43 7.43
N ARG A 91 10.08 -2.29 7.02
CA ARG A 91 8.92 -2.09 7.91
C ARG A 91 8.03 -3.33 8.04
N LYS A 92 8.54 -4.50 7.66
CA LYS A 92 7.79 -5.76 7.59
C LYS A 92 6.98 -6.08 8.85
N GLU A 93 7.59 -5.93 10.02
CA GLU A 93 6.94 -6.19 11.31
C GLU A 93 5.73 -5.28 11.54
N THR A 94 5.86 -3.99 11.22
CA THR A 94 4.78 -3.00 11.32
C THR A 94 3.56 -3.44 10.53
N TYR A 95 3.73 -3.84 9.27
CA TYR A 95 2.60 -4.28 8.45
C TYR A 95 1.98 -5.58 8.93
N GLY A 96 2.79 -6.52 9.43
CA GLY A 96 2.30 -7.74 10.05
C GLY A 96 1.34 -7.45 11.21
N ARG A 97 1.71 -6.53 12.11
CA ARG A 97 0.88 -6.13 13.25
C ARG A 97 -0.44 -5.49 12.83
N TYR A 98 -0.42 -4.61 11.81
CA TYR A 98 -1.65 -4.02 11.27
C TYR A 98 -2.53 -5.04 10.53
N ALA A 99 -1.92 -6.00 9.82
CA ALA A 99 -2.66 -7.08 9.16
C ALA A 99 -3.37 -7.98 10.19
N ASP A 100 -2.68 -8.35 11.26
CA ASP A 100 -3.26 -9.14 12.35
C ASP A 100 -4.37 -8.35 13.06
N TRP A 101 -4.15 -7.06 13.36
CA TRP A 101 -5.19 -6.19 13.91
C TRP A 101 -6.45 -6.12 13.02
N LEU A 102 -6.29 -6.00 11.70
CA LEU A 102 -7.42 -6.01 10.77
C LEU A 102 -8.17 -7.34 10.79
N VAL A 103 -7.46 -8.47 10.93
CA VAL A 103 -8.08 -9.81 11.04
C VAL A 103 -8.85 -9.94 12.36
N GLU A 104 -8.26 -9.54 13.47
CA GLU A 104 -8.87 -9.58 14.81
C GLU A 104 -10.15 -8.72 14.89
N ASN A 105 -10.20 -7.63 14.14
CA ASN A 105 -11.35 -6.71 14.09
C ASN A 105 -12.33 -6.99 12.94
N GLY A 106 -12.17 -8.11 12.21
CA GLY A 106 -13.11 -8.53 11.16
C GLY A 106 -13.05 -7.70 9.87
N HIS A 107 -12.01 -6.87 9.70
CA HIS A 107 -11.75 -6.09 8.49
C HIS A 107 -10.86 -6.82 7.48
N ALA A 108 -10.27 -7.94 7.88
CA ALA A 108 -9.50 -8.83 7.03
C ALA A 108 -9.68 -10.30 7.44
N TYR A 109 -9.19 -11.23 6.64
CA TYR A 109 -9.20 -12.65 6.96
C TYR A 109 -8.02 -13.38 6.30
N ARG A 110 -7.64 -14.52 6.91
CA ARG A 110 -6.61 -15.41 6.36
C ARG A 110 -7.19 -16.26 5.22
N CYS A 111 -6.47 -16.32 4.12
CA CYS A 111 -6.83 -17.06 2.92
C CYS A 111 -5.73 -18.08 2.60
N TYR A 112 -6.11 -19.36 2.58
CA TYR A 112 -5.22 -20.51 2.29
C TYR A 112 -5.38 -21.03 0.86
N THR A 113 -5.94 -20.20 -0.05
CA THR A 113 -6.14 -20.57 -1.45
C THR A 113 -4.80 -20.61 -2.15
N THR A 114 -4.48 -21.73 -2.82
CA THR A 114 -3.18 -21.90 -3.47
C THR A 114 -3.08 -21.09 -4.75
N ALA A 115 -1.86 -20.97 -5.29
CA ALA A 115 -1.64 -20.27 -6.56
C ALA A 115 -2.35 -20.98 -7.72
N GLU A 116 -2.38 -22.31 -7.71
CA GLU A 116 -3.06 -23.17 -8.67
C GLU A 116 -4.57 -23.00 -8.60
N GLU A 117 -5.17 -23.04 -7.40
CA GLU A 117 -6.61 -22.81 -7.21
C GLU A 117 -7.03 -21.41 -7.68
N LEU A 118 -6.17 -20.39 -7.49
CA LEU A 118 -6.40 -19.04 -8.02
C LEU A 118 -6.27 -19.00 -9.55
N GLU A 119 -5.36 -19.77 -10.15
CA GLU A 119 -5.22 -19.86 -11.60
C GLU A 119 -6.43 -20.52 -12.24
N GLU A 120 -7.00 -21.56 -11.62
CA GLU A 120 -8.24 -22.18 -12.09
C GLU A 120 -9.43 -21.23 -12.07
N LEU A 121 -9.51 -20.32 -11.10
CA LEU A 121 -10.51 -19.25 -11.10
C LEU A 121 -10.28 -18.28 -12.25
N ARG A 122 -9.03 -17.84 -12.45
CA ARG A 122 -8.65 -16.94 -13.56
C ARG A 122 -8.93 -17.54 -14.92
N ALA A 123 -8.60 -18.81 -15.14
CA ALA A 123 -8.86 -19.53 -16.38
C ALA A 123 -10.36 -19.62 -16.72
N ARG A 124 -11.23 -19.52 -15.71
CA ARG A 124 -12.70 -19.46 -15.86
C ARG A 124 -13.24 -18.03 -15.92
N ASN A 125 -12.38 -17.01 -15.94
CA ASN A 125 -12.74 -15.59 -15.80
C ASN A 125 -13.59 -15.30 -14.56
N LEU A 126 -13.39 -16.07 -13.49
CA LEU A 126 -14.09 -15.88 -12.22
C LEU A 126 -13.22 -15.05 -11.26
N PRO A 127 -13.79 -14.03 -10.60
CA PRO A 127 -13.08 -13.35 -9.52
C PRO A 127 -12.85 -14.30 -8.35
N TYR A 128 -11.96 -13.90 -7.44
CA TYR A 128 -11.83 -14.60 -6.17
C TYR A 128 -13.18 -14.59 -5.43
N ASP A 129 -13.63 -15.77 -5.03
CA ASP A 129 -15.01 -16.05 -4.58
C ASP A 129 -15.22 -15.85 -3.07
N ARG A 130 -14.21 -15.32 -2.36
CA ARG A 130 -14.26 -15.10 -0.91
C ARG A 130 -14.47 -16.38 -0.09
N ARG A 131 -14.16 -17.56 -0.64
CA ARG A 131 -14.37 -18.87 0.01
C ARG A 131 -13.81 -19.03 1.42
N HIS A 132 -12.80 -18.24 1.79
CA HIS A 132 -12.16 -18.32 3.10
C HIS A 132 -12.58 -17.23 4.10
N ARG A 133 -13.56 -16.38 3.75
CA ARG A 133 -13.98 -15.25 4.59
C ARG A 133 -14.65 -15.66 5.90
N THR A 134 -15.26 -16.84 5.94
CA THR A 134 -16.05 -17.35 7.08
C THR A 134 -15.50 -18.66 7.63
N LEU A 135 -14.21 -18.96 7.42
CA LEU A 135 -13.60 -20.17 7.99
C LEU A 135 -13.75 -20.18 9.51
N THR A 136 -14.04 -21.35 10.07
CA THR A 136 -14.00 -21.56 11.52
C THR A 136 -12.54 -21.68 12.01
N PRO A 137 -12.26 -21.51 13.31
CA PRO A 137 -10.95 -21.78 13.87
C PRO A 137 -10.42 -23.18 13.51
N GLU A 138 -11.29 -24.20 13.53
CA GLU A 138 -10.94 -25.58 13.24
C GLU A 138 -10.56 -25.77 11.77
N GLN A 139 -11.28 -25.12 10.85
CA GLN A 139 -10.96 -25.16 9.42
C GLN A 139 -9.63 -24.47 9.12
N ARG A 140 -9.33 -23.34 9.78
CA ARG A 140 -8.03 -22.67 9.67
C ARG A 140 -6.90 -23.56 10.18
N ALA A 141 -7.09 -24.17 11.35
CA ALA A 141 -6.10 -25.08 11.94
C ALA A 141 -5.84 -26.30 11.05
N ALA A 142 -6.84 -26.82 10.33
CA ALA A 142 -6.65 -27.92 9.38
C ALA A 142 -5.72 -27.51 8.21
N PHE A 143 -5.95 -26.32 7.61
CA PHE A 143 -5.05 -25.82 6.55
C PHE A 143 -3.63 -25.53 7.06
N GLU A 144 -3.51 -25.04 8.28
CA GLU A 144 -2.20 -24.80 8.92
C GLU A 144 -1.47 -26.12 9.20
N ALA A 145 -2.17 -27.16 9.64
CA ALA A 145 -1.61 -28.50 9.85
C ALA A 145 -1.16 -29.16 8.55
N GLU A 146 -1.80 -28.85 7.42
CA GLU A 146 -1.34 -29.22 6.07
C GLU A 146 -0.09 -28.44 5.62
N GLY A 147 0.35 -27.43 6.37
CA GLY A 147 1.45 -26.55 6.00
C GLY A 147 1.08 -25.57 4.88
N ARG A 148 -0.20 -25.29 4.63
CA ARG A 148 -0.61 -24.35 3.59
C ARG A 148 -0.17 -22.93 3.95
N PRO A 149 0.52 -22.21 3.05
CA PRO A 149 0.79 -20.79 3.26
C PRO A 149 -0.53 -20.01 3.25
N SER A 150 -0.61 -18.96 4.06
CA SER A 150 -1.75 -18.05 4.06
C SER A 150 -1.36 -16.64 3.62
N VAL A 151 -2.31 -15.95 3.01
CA VAL A 151 -2.26 -14.51 2.78
C VAL A 151 -3.36 -13.84 3.60
N VAL A 152 -3.20 -12.55 3.92
CA VAL A 152 -4.26 -11.75 4.53
C VAL A 152 -5.00 -11.01 3.42
N ARG A 153 -6.32 -11.13 3.35
CA ARG A 153 -7.18 -10.41 2.39
C ARG A 153 -8.08 -9.41 3.10
N PHE A 154 -8.33 -8.29 2.44
CA PHE A 154 -9.29 -7.29 2.91
C PHE A 154 -10.72 -7.82 2.83
N ALA A 155 -11.51 -7.65 3.89
CA ALA A 155 -12.90 -8.02 3.93
C ALA A 155 -13.78 -6.86 3.43
N ALA A 156 -13.77 -6.61 2.11
CA ALA A 156 -14.53 -5.49 1.52
C ALA A 156 -16.03 -5.59 1.86
N PRO A 157 -16.73 -4.47 2.12
CA PRO A 157 -18.18 -4.50 2.31
C PRO A 157 -18.88 -5.20 1.14
N LEU A 158 -19.95 -5.96 1.41
CA LEU A 158 -20.62 -6.78 0.38
C LEU A 158 -21.78 -6.06 -0.29
N THR A 159 -22.30 -4.99 0.32
CA THR A 159 -23.47 -4.25 -0.14
C THR A 159 -23.28 -2.75 0.13
N GLY A 160 -24.14 -1.93 -0.48
CA GLY A 160 -24.05 -0.48 -0.39
C GLY A 160 -22.94 0.10 -1.26
N THR A 161 -22.59 1.34 -0.96
CA THR A 161 -21.61 2.12 -1.71
C THR A 161 -20.49 2.62 -0.80
N THR A 162 -19.35 2.95 -1.42
CA THR A 162 -18.26 3.69 -0.79
C THR A 162 -18.03 4.98 -1.59
N THR A 163 -18.02 6.11 -0.89
CA THR A 163 -17.73 7.42 -1.49
C THR A 163 -16.39 7.92 -1.00
N VAL A 164 -15.53 8.35 -1.92
CA VAL A 164 -14.26 9.02 -1.64
C VAL A 164 -14.38 10.47 -2.12
N HIS A 165 -13.96 11.41 -1.27
CA HIS A 165 -13.98 12.84 -1.58
C HIS A 165 -12.61 13.28 -2.11
N ASP A 166 -12.48 13.40 -3.44
CA ASP A 166 -11.24 13.83 -4.08
C ASP A 166 -11.20 15.35 -4.24
N VAL A 167 -10.09 15.98 -3.86
CA VAL A 167 -9.96 17.45 -3.88
C VAL A 167 -9.94 18.05 -5.29
N ILE A 168 -9.68 17.24 -6.33
CA ILE A 168 -9.61 17.67 -7.72
C ILE A 168 -10.87 17.25 -8.50
N ARG A 169 -11.34 16.02 -8.28
CA ARG A 169 -12.45 15.39 -9.02
C ARG A 169 -13.79 15.45 -8.29
N GLY A 170 -13.81 15.83 -7.01
CA GLY A 170 -14.99 15.80 -6.17
C GLY A 170 -15.34 14.38 -5.72
N ASP A 171 -16.63 14.14 -5.47
CA ASP A 171 -17.11 12.88 -4.93
C ASP A 171 -17.05 11.76 -5.99
N ILE A 172 -16.39 10.66 -5.62
CA ILE A 172 -16.30 9.44 -6.41
C ILE A 172 -16.98 8.33 -5.62
N THR A 173 -18.12 7.85 -6.11
CA THR A 173 -18.89 6.78 -5.47
C THR A 173 -18.79 5.50 -6.28
N VAL A 174 -18.49 4.39 -5.60
CA VAL A 174 -18.44 3.05 -6.18
C VAL A 174 -19.36 2.09 -5.45
N GLU A 175 -19.94 1.14 -6.18
CA GLU A 175 -20.71 0.04 -5.60
C GLU A 175 -19.75 -0.94 -4.91
N ASN A 176 -20.04 -1.30 -3.66
CA ASN A 176 -19.17 -2.20 -2.89
C ASN A 176 -19.08 -3.61 -3.52
N THR A 177 -20.08 -4.01 -4.31
CA THR A 177 -20.08 -5.25 -5.09
C THR A 177 -19.00 -5.29 -6.17
N SER A 178 -18.52 -4.13 -6.63
CA SER A 178 -17.42 -4.02 -7.61
C SER A 178 -16.03 -4.16 -6.97
N VAL A 179 -15.94 -4.06 -5.64
CA VAL A 179 -14.68 -4.14 -4.90
C VAL A 179 -14.42 -5.60 -4.56
N VAL A 180 -13.38 -6.18 -5.17
CA VAL A 180 -12.88 -7.50 -4.80
C VAL A 180 -12.18 -7.47 -3.44
N ASP A 181 -11.88 -8.62 -2.85
CA ASP A 181 -11.14 -8.73 -1.58
C ASP A 181 -9.62 -8.83 -1.89
N PRO A 182 -8.89 -7.70 -2.03
CA PRO A 182 -7.47 -7.71 -2.40
C PRO A 182 -6.63 -8.38 -1.32
N VAL A 183 -5.48 -8.90 -1.72
CA VAL A 183 -4.44 -9.31 -0.76
C VAL A 183 -3.83 -8.06 -0.14
N LEU A 184 -3.71 -8.06 1.20
CA LEU A 184 -3.07 -7.03 2.02
C LEU A 184 -1.66 -7.44 2.45
N LEU A 185 -1.50 -8.70 2.88
CA LEU A 185 -0.22 -9.27 3.29
C LEU A 185 0.02 -10.59 2.55
N LYS A 186 1.17 -10.70 1.88
CA LYS A 186 1.58 -11.91 1.17
C LYS A 186 2.07 -12.98 2.17
N SER A 187 2.20 -14.22 1.69
CA SER A 187 2.68 -15.34 2.50
C SER A 187 4.16 -15.25 2.88
N ASP A 188 4.95 -14.47 2.12
CA ASP A 188 6.33 -14.11 2.48
C ASP A 188 6.40 -13.06 3.61
N GLY A 189 5.25 -12.55 4.07
CA GLY A 189 5.09 -11.55 5.11
C GLY A 189 5.33 -10.11 4.66
N LEU A 190 5.60 -9.86 3.37
CA LEU A 190 5.64 -8.50 2.83
C LEU A 190 4.21 -8.03 2.51
N PRO A 191 3.90 -6.74 2.72
CA PRO A 191 2.61 -6.19 2.37
C PRO A 191 2.45 -6.08 0.84
N THR A 192 1.21 -5.93 0.39
CA THR A 192 0.91 -5.32 -0.90
C THR A 192 0.87 -3.80 -0.77
N TYR A 193 0.86 -3.11 -1.91
CA TYR A 193 0.69 -1.66 -1.98
C TYR A 193 -0.45 -1.14 -1.09
N HIS A 194 -1.62 -1.80 -1.14
CA HIS A 194 -2.82 -1.36 -0.42
C HIS A 194 -2.64 -1.28 1.09
N LEU A 195 -1.96 -2.26 1.70
CA LEU A 195 -1.71 -2.24 3.14
C LEU A 195 -0.59 -1.25 3.49
N ALA A 196 0.51 -1.29 2.73
CA ALA A 196 1.71 -0.53 3.04
C ALA A 196 1.45 0.98 2.95
N VAL A 197 0.78 1.44 1.89
CA VAL A 197 0.51 2.87 1.66
C VAL A 197 -0.36 3.47 2.76
N VAL A 198 -1.42 2.77 3.18
CA VAL A 198 -2.36 3.28 4.20
C VAL A 198 -1.72 3.28 5.57
N VAL A 199 -0.97 2.23 5.92
CA VAL A 199 -0.27 2.15 7.21
C VAL A 199 0.81 3.23 7.30
N ASP A 200 1.61 3.41 6.26
CA ASP A 200 2.70 4.40 6.31
C ASP A 200 2.18 5.83 6.25
N ASP A 201 1.12 6.12 5.48
CA ASP A 201 0.49 7.45 5.48
C ASP A 201 -0.19 7.79 6.81
N HIS A 202 -0.60 6.79 7.59
CA HIS A 202 -1.14 7.00 8.93
C HIS A 202 -0.03 7.24 9.97
N LEU A 203 1.09 6.55 9.82
CA LEU A 203 2.20 6.58 10.78
C LEU A 203 3.19 7.71 10.55
N MET A 204 3.23 8.29 9.35
CA MET A 204 4.10 9.41 8.95
C MET A 204 3.27 10.69 8.82
#